data_AF-A0A933U4G4-F1
#
_entry.id   AF-A0A933U4G4-F1
#
_cell.length_a   1.000
_cell.length_b   1.000
_cell.length_c   1.000
_cell.angle_alpha   90.00
_cell.angle_beta   90.00
_cell.angle_gamma   90.00
#
_symmetry.space_group_name_H-M   'P 1'
#
loop_
_entity.id
_entity.type
_entity.pdbx_description
1 polymer ?
#
loop_
_entity_poly.entity_id
_entity_poly.type
_entity_poly.pdbx_seq_one_letter_code
_entity_poly.pdbx_strand_id
1 'polypeptide(L)'
;MLELNAHALSADKARTLLRKLRDLNLSTGPVAVTRDLAVFLGGCLSLDFPAETGVRYRVRTTDGREGQLELLWGQKGLELSAVGPVPFAPRGQLRIPLKQDRQGRAFARELGARVLPETTDTRALEHFLRRVVRTVFR
;
A
#
# COMPACT_ATOMS: atom_id res chain seq x y z
N MET A 1 -17.65 -17.11 -11.54
CA MET A 1 -16.32 -17.56 -11.06
C MET A 1 -16.34 -17.47 -9.54
N LEU A 2 -16.50 -18.60 -8.85
CA LEU A 2 -16.74 -18.67 -7.41
C LEU A 2 -15.45 -18.40 -6.61
N GLU A 3 -15.40 -17.29 -5.87
CA GLU A 3 -14.42 -17.06 -4.80
C GLU A 3 -14.81 -17.89 -3.56
N LEU A 4 -14.64 -19.21 -3.64
CA LEU A 4 -14.80 -20.12 -2.49
C LEU A 4 -13.42 -20.41 -1.90
N ASN A 5 -13.20 -19.93 -0.67
CA ASN A 5 -12.03 -20.10 0.21
C ASN A 5 -10.97 -18.97 0.12
N ALA A 6 -11.40 -17.74 0.40
CA ALA A 6 -10.49 -16.66 0.75
C ALA A 6 -10.54 -16.45 2.28
N HIS A 7 -9.46 -16.80 2.98
CA HIS A 7 -9.35 -16.62 4.42
C HIS A 7 -8.79 -15.23 4.75
N ALA A 8 -9.01 -14.74 5.97
CA ALA A 8 -8.31 -13.54 6.43
C ALA A 8 -6.79 -13.76 6.35
N LEU A 9 -6.04 -12.76 5.91
CA LEU A 9 -4.57 -12.82 5.95
C LEU A 9 -4.10 -12.90 7.40
N SER A 10 -3.20 -13.83 7.71
CA SER A 10 -2.66 -13.94 9.07
C SER A 10 -1.83 -12.71 9.45
N ALA A 11 -1.79 -12.38 10.74
CA ALA A 11 -1.04 -11.23 11.24
C ALA A 11 0.47 -11.33 10.91
N ASP A 12 1.07 -12.52 10.98
CA ASP A 12 2.49 -12.71 10.68
C ASP A 12 2.82 -12.45 9.21
N LYS A 13 1.94 -12.85 8.30
CA LYS A 13 2.05 -12.54 6.89
C LYS A 13 1.87 -11.06 6.61
N ALA A 14 0.91 -10.41 7.26
CA ALA A 14 0.73 -8.97 7.14
C ALA A 14 1.97 -8.19 7.62
N ARG A 15 2.53 -8.55 8.79
CA ARG A 15 3.77 -7.96 9.31
C ARG A 15 4.95 -8.18 8.37
N THR A 16 5.07 -9.39 7.80
CA THR A 16 6.10 -9.70 6.80
C THR A 16 5.97 -8.82 5.57
N LEU A 17 4.77 -8.67 5.03
CA LEU A 17 4.50 -7.77 3.91
C LEU A 17 4.87 -6.32 4.25
N LEU A 18 4.47 -5.81 5.42
CA LEU A 18 4.83 -4.45 5.85
C LEU A 18 6.35 -4.25 5.95
N ARG A 19 7.09 -5.21 6.52
CA ARG A 19 8.56 -5.16 6.55
C ARG A 19 9.14 -5.10 5.14
N LYS A 20 8.69 -5.96 4.22
CA LYS A 20 9.12 -5.95 2.83
C LYS A 20 8.81 -4.62 2.13
N LEU A 21 7.62 -4.05 2.37
CA LEU A 21 7.26 -2.75 1.81
C LEU A 21 8.10 -1.62 2.41
N ARG A 22 8.46 -1.67 3.69
CA ARG A 22 9.38 -0.70 4.30
C ARG A 22 10.77 -0.81 3.68
N ASP A 23 11.32 -2.02 3.64
CA ASP A 23 12.69 -2.30 3.20
C ASP A 23 12.88 -2.08 1.69
N LEU A 24 11.80 -2.17 0.90
CA LEU A 24 11.81 -1.79 -0.52
C LEU A 24 12.26 -0.34 -0.70
N ASN A 25 12.00 0.54 0.28
CA ASN A 25 12.34 1.96 0.25
C ASN A 25 12.05 2.61 -1.11
N LEU A 26 10.87 2.31 -1.67
CA LEU A 26 10.60 2.61 -3.07
C LEU A 26 10.65 4.12 -3.33
N SER A 27 11.59 4.51 -4.18
CA SER A 27 11.60 5.79 -4.86
C SER A 27 11.38 5.51 -6.33
N THR A 28 10.27 6.01 -6.89
CA THR A 28 9.91 5.69 -8.27
C THR A 28 9.18 6.82 -8.97
N GLY A 29 9.22 6.75 -10.30
CA GLY A 29 8.52 7.67 -11.20
C GLY A 29 7.00 7.65 -11.03
N PRO A 30 6.29 8.54 -11.73
CA PRO A 30 4.91 8.86 -11.43
C PRO A 30 3.99 7.62 -11.51
N VAL A 31 3.12 7.49 -10.53
CA VAL A 31 1.97 6.58 -10.55
C VAL A 31 0.78 7.38 -11.04
N ALA A 32 0.37 7.15 -12.30
CA ALA A 32 -0.86 7.75 -12.83
C ALA A 32 -2.08 7.24 -12.04
N VAL A 33 -2.90 8.19 -11.56
CA VAL A 33 -4.10 7.94 -10.76
C VAL A 33 -5.37 8.32 -11.54
N THR A 34 -5.41 9.55 -12.06
CA THR A 34 -6.43 10.03 -13.00
C THR A 34 -5.75 10.63 -14.24
N ARG A 35 -6.51 11.27 -15.13
CA ARG A 35 -5.96 11.99 -16.29
C ARG A 35 -5.02 13.12 -15.87
N ASP A 36 -5.37 13.83 -14.79
CA ASP A 36 -4.70 15.08 -14.38
C ASP A 36 -3.91 14.93 -13.06
N LEU A 37 -3.95 13.73 -12.45
CA LEU A 37 -3.25 13.43 -11.20
C LEU A 37 -2.30 12.24 -11.37
N ALA A 38 -1.03 12.47 -11.10
CA ALA A 38 -0.07 11.41 -10.79
C ALA A 38 0.62 11.67 -9.44
N VAL A 39 1.05 10.58 -8.81
CA VAL A 39 1.70 10.60 -7.50
C VAL A 39 3.08 9.96 -7.60
N PHE A 40 4.08 10.67 -7.11
CA PHE A 40 5.47 10.22 -6.99
C PHE A 40 5.67 9.64 -5.60
N LEU A 41 6.36 8.50 -5.51
CA LEU A 41 6.85 7.94 -4.25
C LEU A 41 8.30 8.35 -4.07
N GLY A 42 8.61 9.01 -2.95
CA GLY A 42 9.92 9.61 -2.65
C GLY A 42 10.71 8.87 -1.58
N GLY A 43 10.53 7.55 -1.45
CA GLY A 43 11.17 6.74 -0.42
C GLY A 43 10.35 6.61 0.87
N CYS A 44 10.78 5.65 1.69
CA CYS A 44 10.18 5.30 2.97
C CYS A 44 10.76 6.20 4.08
N LEU A 45 9.87 6.78 4.87
CA LEU A 45 10.18 7.64 6.02
C LEU A 45 10.34 6.86 7.33
N SER A 46 9.92 5.59 7.35
CA SER A 46 9.87 4.76 8.55
C SER A 46 10.93 3.66 8.56
N LEU A 47 12.10 3.89 7.95
CA LEU A 47 13.18 2.90 7.87
C LEU A 47 13.73 2.52 9.25
N ASP A 48 13.86 3.51 10.13
CA ASP A 48 14.41 3.34 11.48
C ASP A 48 13.39 2.83 12.51
N PHE A 49 12.13 2.62 12.11
CA PHE A 49 11.04 2.21 12.98
C PHE A 49 10.57 0.79 12.67
N PRO A 50 10.05 0.04 13.66
CA PRO A 50 9.42 -1.25 13.42
C PRO A 50 8.25 -1.10 12.43
N ALA A 51 8.20 -1.93 11.39
CA ALA A 51 7.17 -1.86 10.36
C ALA A 51 5.75 -2.10 10.91
N GLU A 52 5.66 -2.75 12.06
CA GLU A 52 4.43 -3.00 12.83
C GLU A 52 3.79 -1.70 13.34
N THR A 53 4.56 -0.62 13.48
CA THR A 53 4.04 0.71 13.84
C THR A 53 3.44 1.46 12.65
N GLY A 54 3.55 0.89 11.44
CA GLY A 54 3.12 1.49 10.19
C GLY A 54 4.29 1.84 9.28
N VAL A 55 4.06 1.69 7.98
CA VAL A 55 5.00 2.04 6.92
C VAL A 55 4.59 3.38 6.32
N ARG A 56 5.49 4.35 6.33
CA ARG A 56 5.22 5.71 5.85
C ARG A 56 6.09 6.01 4.64
N TYR A 57 5.46 6.48 3.57
CA TYR A 57 6.11 6.85 2.32
C TYR A 57 5.96 8.35 2.07
N ARG A 58 7.04 9.02 1.68
CA ARG A 58 6.93 10.38 1.13
C ARG A 58 6.20 10.30 -0.20
N VAL A 59 5.21 11.15 -0.38
CA VAL A 59 4.49 11.26 -1.65
C VAL A 59 4.41 12.71 -2.09
N ARG A 60 4.46 12.91 -3.41
CA ARG A 60 4.26 14.22 -4.03
C ARG A 60 3.31 14.07 -5.20
N THR A 61 2.38 14.98 -5.35
CA THR A 61 1.43 15.02 -6.47
C THR A 61 2.00 15.84 -7.62
N THR A 62 1.42 15.71 -8.82
CA THR A 62 1.85 16.45 -10.03
C THR A 62 1.71 17.97 -9.92
N ASP A 63 0.82 18.47 -9.07
CA ASP A 63 0.67 19.90 -8.78
C ASP A 63 1.66 20.43 -7.71
N GLY A 64 2.58 19.56 -7.25
CA GLY A 64 3.65 19.94 -6.33
C GLY A 64 3.32 19.77 -4.86
N ARG A 65 2.08 19.40 -4.48
CA ARG A 65 1.76 19.17 -3.06
C ARG A 65 2.46 17.93 -2.53
N GLU A 66 3.06 18.06 -1.35
CA GLU A 66 3.75 17.00 -0.64
C GLU A 66 2.94 16.49 0.55
N GLY A 67 3.15 15.23 0.88
CA GLY A 67 2.53 14.57 2.01
C GLY A 67 3.09 13.18 2.22
N GLN A 68 2.31 12.35 2.89
CA GLN A 68 2.70 11.01 3.31
C GLN A 68 1.60 10.01 2.96
N LEU A 69 2.00 8.83 2.48
CA LEU A 69 1.15 7.66 2.40
C LEU A 69 1.50 6.76 3.58
N GLU A 70 0.53 6.38 4.38
CA GLU A 70 0.71 5.48 5.52
C GLU A 70 -0.01 4.16 5.28
N LEU A 71 0.67 3.07 5.63
CA LEU A 71 0.14 1.71 5.59
C LEU A 71 0.30 1.08 6.97
N LEU A 72 -0.80 0.72 7.60
CA LEU A 72 -0.82 0.13 8.94
C LEU A 72 -1.62 -1.17 8.94
N TRP A 73 -1.16 -2.19 9.66
CA TRP A 73 -1.98 -3.38 9.90
C TRP A 73 -2.82 -3.20 11.16
N GLY A 74 -4.13 -3.08 10.98
CA GLY A 74 -5.12 -2.96 12.06
C GLY A 74 -5.93 -4.23 12.25
N GLN A 75 -6.87 -4.19 13.21
CA GLN A 75 -7.73 -5.34 13.52
C GLN A 75 -8.63 -5.78 12.35
N LYS A 76 -8.99 -4.86 11.46
CA LYS A 76 -9.89 -5.10 10.33
C LYS A 76 -9.17 -5.31 8.99
N GLY A 77 -7.84 -5.34 8.99
CA GLY A 77 -7.02 -5.50 7.80
C GLY A 77 -6.01 -4.38 7.62
N LEU A 78 -5.71 -4.06 6.36
CA LEU A 78 -4.76 -3.00 6.00
C LEU A 78 -5.46 -1.65 6.03
N GLU A 79 -5.01 -0.77 6.92
CA GLU A 79 -5.40 0.62 6.98
C GLU A 79 -4.46 1.45 6.11
N LEU A 80 -5.04 2.29 5.25
CA LEU A 80 -4.34 3.12 4.30
C LEU A 80 -4.80 4.56 4.50
N SER A 81 -3.87 5.48 4.70
CA SER A 81 -4.18 6.91 4.82
C SER A 81 -3.20 7.71 3.99
N ALA A 82 -3.66 8.86 3.51
CA ALA A 82 -2.78 9.88 2.98
C ALA A 82 -2.92 11.14 3.82
N VAL A 83 -1.78 11.68 4.26
CA VAL A 83 -1.68 12.84 5.13
C VAL A 83 -1.00 13.96 4.36
N GLY A 84 -1.60 15.14 4.29
CA GLY A 84 -1.06 16.28 3.55
C GLY A 84 -2.02 17.48 3.49
N PRO A 85 -1.67 18.55 2.77
CA PRO A 85 -2.47 19.77 2.69
C PRO A 85 -3.81 19.52 1.99
N VAL A 86 -4.91 19.90 2.63
CA VAL A 86 -6.27 19.69 2.11
C VAL A 86 -6.49 20.53 0.84
N PRO A 87 -7.04 19.96 -0.26
CA PRO A 87 -7.44 18.55 -0.44
C PRO A 87 -6.31 17.65 -0.98
N PHE A 88 -5.62 16.87 -0.13
CA PHE A 88 -4.46 16.06 -0.56
C PHE A 88 -4.86 14.73 -1.20
N ALA A 89 -5.72 13.97 -0.52
CA ALA A 89 -6.26 12.71 -1.00
C ALA A 89 -7.78 12.68 -0.81
N PRO A 90 -8.55 12.39 -1.87
CA PRO A 90 -10.00 12.52 -1.84
C PRO A 90 -10.69 11.47 -0.95
N ARG A 91 -10.05 10.31 -0.70
CA ARG A 91 -10.65 9.22 0.07
C ARG A 91 -10.34 9.23 1.58
N GLY A 92 -9.40 10.04 2.04
CA GLY A 92 -8.97 10.03 3.44
C GLY A 92 -8.44 8.65 3.89
N GLN A 93 -8.85 8.20 5.08
CA GLN A 93 -8.47 6.91 5.64
C GLN A 93 -9.37 5.78 5.08
N LEU A 94 -8.74 4.77 4.50
CA LEU A 94 -9.36 3.55 4.00
C LEU A 94 -8.99 2.36 4.89
N ARG A 95 -9.93 1.44 5.09
CA ARG A 95 -9.69 0.15 5.73
C ARG A 95 -10.02 -0.95 4.75
N ILE A 96 -9.01 -1.71 4.33
CA ILE A 96 -9.12 -2.73 3.29
C ILE A 96 -8.85 -4.11 3.92
N PRO A 97 -9.84 -5.02 3.94
CA PRO A 97 -9.61 -6.37 4.41
C PRO A 97 -8.73 -7.13 3.42
N LEU A 98 -7.46 -7.38 3.79
CA LEU A 98 -6.61 -8.28 3.02
C LEU A 98 -7.01 -9.72 3.30
N LYS A 99 -7.31 -10.45 2.22
CA LYS A 99 -7.55 -11.88 2.25
C LYS A 99 -6.33 -12.62 1.71
N GLN A 100 -6.26 -13.91 2.00
CA GLN A 100 -5.31 -14.83 1.44
C GLN A 100 -5.99 -15.71 0.41
N ASP A 101 -5.41 -15.82 -0.79
CA ASP A 101 -5.87 -16.79 -1.78
C ASP A 101 -5.27 -18.19 -1.57
N ARG A 102 -5.69 -19.15 -2.40
CA ARG A 102 -5.22 -20.55 -2.33
C ARG A 102 -3.72 -20.73 -2.54
N GLN A 103 -3.05 -19.75 -3.15
CA GLN A 103 -1.60 -19.75 -3.40
C GLN A 103 -0.84 -19.02 -2.28
N GLY A 104 -1.53 -18.58 -1.22
CA GLY A 104 -0.90 -17.88 -0.10
C GLY A 104 -0.72 -16.38 -0.32
N ARG A 105 -1.20 -15.82 -1.44
CA ARG A 105 -1.03 -14.39 -1.76
C ARG A 105 -1.99 -13.54 -0.96
N ALA A 106 -1.48 -12.44 -0.42
CA ALA A 106 -2.30 -11.35 0.09
C ALA A 106 -2.99 -10.67 -1.10
N PHE A 107 -4.30 -10.49 -0.99
CA PHE A 107 -5.10 -9.79 -1.99
C PHE A 107 -6.21 -8.98 -1.36
N ALA A 108 -6.59 -7.89 -2.03
CA ALA A 108 -7.86 -7.22 -1.83
C ALA A 108 -8.42 -6.78 -3.17
N ARG A 109 -9.75 -6.90 -3.30
CA ARG A 109 -10.45 -6.60 -4.55
C ARG A 109 -10.36 -5.11 -4.88
N GLU A 110 -10.42 -4.26 -3.87
CA GLU A 110 -10.34 -2.81 -3.93
C GLU A 110 -8.99 -2.36 -4.48
N LEU A 111 -7.90 -3.01 -4.06
CA LEU A 111 -6.56 -2.76 -4.58
C LEU A 111 -6.42 -3.28 -6.03
N GLY A 112 -7.14 -4.36 -6.37
CA GLY A 112 -6.96 -5.08 -7.64
C GLY A 112 -5.52 -5.56 -7.83
N ALA A 113 -4.88 -5.96 -6.72
CA ALA A 113 -3.50 -6.40 -6.67
C ALA A 113 -3.38 -7.64 -5.79
N ARG A 114 -2.41 -8.51 -6.10
CA ARG A 114 -2.05 -9.68 -5.30
C ARG A 114 -0.55 -9.72 -5.13
N VAL A 115 -0.08 -10.10 -3.94
CA VAL A 115 1.35 -10.22 -3.66
C VAL A 115 1.58 -11.35 -2.66
N LEU A 116 2.64 -12.14 -2.85
CA LEU A 116 3.10 -13.08 -1.84
C LEU A 116 3.81 -12.26 -0.74
N PRO A 117 3.36 -12.31 0.52
CA PRO A 117 4.00 -11.57 1.62
C PRO A 117 5.50 -11.85 1.76
N GLU A 118 5.90 -13.09 1.50
CA GLU A 118 7.25 -13.61 1.57
C GLU A 118 8.05 -13.46 0.26
N THR A 119 7.51 -12.79 -0.76
CA THR A 119 8.21 -12.63 -2.04
C THR A 119 9.54 -11.89 -1.90
N THR A 120 10.51 -12.29 -2.72
CA THR A 120 11.76 -11.57 -2.96
C THR A 120 11.71 -10.75 -4.25
N ASP A 121 10.64 -10.85 -5.02
CA ASP A 121 10.45 -10.10 -6.25
C ASP A 121 10.07 -8.65 -5.94
N THR A 122 11.04 -7.76 -6.08
CA THR A 122 10.87 -6.32 -5.86
C THR A 122 9.87 -5.70 -6.84
N ARG A 123 9.74 -6.23 -8.06
CA ARG A 123 8.77 -5.73 -9.05
C ARG A 123 7.34 -6.04 -8.62
N ALA A 124 7.11 -7.19 -8.00
CA ALA A 124 5.79 -7.55 -7.46
C ALA A 124 5.40 -6.63 -6.29
N LEU A 125 6.35 -6.32 -5.40
CA LEU A 125 6.14 -5.38 -4.30
C LEU A 125 5.90 -3.95 -4.79
N GLU A 126 6.68 -3.48 -5.76
CA GLU A 126 6.47 -2.19 -6.42
C GLU A 126 5.08 -2.12 -7.07
N HIS A 127 4.71 -3.15 -7.84
CA HIS A 127 3.39 -3.21 -8.46
C HIS A 127 2.29 -3.11 -7.42
N PHE A 128 2.39 -3.85 -6.31
CA PHE A 128 1.45 -3.77 -5.21
C PHE A 128 1.36 -2.36 -4.62
N LEU A 129 2.49 -1.70 -4.35
CA LEU A 129 2.51 -0.35 -3.80
C LEU A 129 1.94 0.69 -4.78
N ARG A 130 2.20 0.57 -6.07
CA ARG A 130 1.56 1.39 -7.12
C ARG A 130 0.04 1.24 -7.12
N ARG A 131 -0.48 0.04 -6.87
CA ARG A 131 -1.93 -0.22 -6.77
C ARG A 131 -2.53 0.37 -5.49
N VAL A 132 -1.79 0.35 -4.38
CA VAL A 132 -2.16 1.07 -3.14
C VAL A 132 -2.29 2.57 -3.41
N VAL A 133 -1.28 3.19 -4.01
CA VAL A 133 -1.30 4.63 -4.36
C VAL A 133 -2.53 4.96 -5.21
N ARG A 134 -2.79 4.18 -6.27
CA ARG A 134 -3.99 4.38 -7.10
C ARG A 134 -5.29 4.24 -6.33
N THR A 135 -5.33 3.43 -5.28
CA THR A 135 -6.56 3.21 -4.50
C THR A 135 -6.82 4.36 -3.52
N VAL A 136 -5.76 4.90 -2.90
CA VAL A 136 -5.87 5.99 -1.92
C VAL A 136 -6.15 7.33 -2.58
N PHE A 137 -5.55 7.59 -3.75
CA PHE A 137 -5.59 8.89 -4.41
C PHE A 137 -6.67 9.03 -5.50
N ARG A 138 -7.44 7.98 -5.78
CA ARG A 138 -8.52 7.98 -6.79
C ARG A 138 -9.87 8.35 -6.19
#